data_AF-A0AA45WQL0-F1
#
_entry.id   AF-A0AA45WQL0-F1
#
_cell.length_a   1.000
_cell.length_b   1.000
_cell.length_c   1.000
_cell.angle_alpha   90.00
_cell.angle_beta   90.00
_cell.angle_gamma   90.00
#
_symmetry.space_group_name_H-M   'P 1'
#
loop_
_entity.id
_entity.type
_entity.pdbx_description
1 polymer ?
#
loop_
_entity_poly.entity_id
_entity_poly.type
_entity_poly.pdbx_seq_one_letter_code
_entity_poly.pdbx_strand_id
1 'polypeptide(L)'
;MRRMPRMQSVPSKMKKTAVLWENIRIRPYIPESRRYNRKVVFNMLRRHRFVFLKPDIGGGGRGAVKLTPARRGVMCQTLNGRRVLPVQRAFRWIEQEMISRRNYMAQQGIRMAQVDGRNVDFRVHLQKPRNRWLITGFCAKLAPPGSLVTNRCRGGTPLEASKAVKRISHTVGKKEKTLKKEIYAVSKEIAKTLNRRFTGLKELGVDLTVDRNGKIWIFEVNTSPVIKLFKSLKDKTAYQQINQIRYQMFAKR
;
A
#
# COMPACT_ATOMS: atom_id res chain seq x y z
N MET A 1 -31.03 8.19 -22.50
CA MET A 1 -30.00 7.27 -21.97
C MET A 1 -29.19 7.98 -20.88
N ARG A 2 -29.47 7.74 -19.58
CA ARG A 2 -28.73 8.36 -18.47
C ARG A 2 -27.34 7.72 -18.39
N ARG A 3 -26.28 8.44 -18.73
CA ARG A 3 -24.88 7.98 -18.57
C ARG A 3 -24.69 7.51 -17.13
N MET A 4 -24.28 6.25 -16.93
CA MET A 4 -23.88 5.74 -15.61
C MET A 4 -22.88 6.71 -14.97
N PRO A 5 -23.08 7.15 -13.71
CA PRO A 5 -22.10 7.99 -13.03
C PRO A 5 -20.77 7.20 -12.97
N ARG A 6 -19.74 7.66 -13.71
CA ARG A 6 -18.41 7.06 -13.64
C ARG A 6 -17.97 7.05 -12.18
N MET A 7 -17.60 5.88 -11.67
CA MET A 7 -17.07 5.74 -10.33
C MET A 7 -15.92 6.73 -10.13
N GLN A 8 -16.00 7.55 -9.08
CA GLN A 8 -14.93 8.49 -8.79
C GLN A 8 -13.65 7.70 -8.50
N SER A 9 -12.56 8.07 -9.16
CA SER A 9 -11.23 7.54 -8.87
C SER A 9 -10.30 8.69 -8.49
N VAL A 10 -9.44 8.45 -7.50
CA VAL A 10 -8.46 9.43 -7.02
C VAL A 10 -7.08 8.79 -7.22
N PRO A 11 -6.40 9.03 -8.36
CA PRO A 11 -5.15 8.35 -8.68
C PRO A 11 -3.98 8.79 -7.78
N SER A 12 -3.87 10.09 -7.49
CA SER A 12 -2.78 10.67 -6.68
C SER A 12 -2.71 10.04 -5.28
N LYS A 13 -1.55 9.50 -4.91
CA LYS A 13 -1.27 8.97 -3.57
C LYS A 13 -1.24 10.10 -2.56
N MET A 14 -0.54 11.18 -2.86
CA MET A 14 -0.39 12.36 -2.00
C MET A 14 -1.74 13.00 -1.68
N LYS A 15 -2.66 13.13 -2.65
CA LYS A 15 -4.01 13.65 -2.37
C LYS A 15 -4.76 12.79 -1.35
N LYS A 16 -4.70 11.46 -1.47
CA LYS A 16 -5.33 10.55 -0.50
C LYS A 16 -4.63 10.61 0.85
N THR A 17 -3.30 10.62 0.85
CA THR A 17 -2.49 10.70 2.09
C THR A 17 -2.77 11.99 2.86
N ALA A 18 -2.93 13.14 2.18
CA ALA A 18 -3.26 14.40 2.82
C ALA A 18 -4.60 14.33 3.57
N VAL A 19 -5.66 13.81 2.91
CA VAL A 19 -6.98 13.63 3.54
C VAL A 19 -6.91 12.67 4.72
N LEU A 20 -6.12 11.59 4.63
CA LEU A 20 -5.96 10.64 5.73
C LEU A 20 -5.15 11.23 6.89
N TRP A 21 -4.22 12.13 6.61
CA TRP A 21 -3.37 12.78 7.61
C TRP A 21 -4.15 13.72 8.53
N GLU A 22 -5.22 14.32 8.03
CA GLU A 22 -6.14 15.18 8.80
C GLU A 22 -6.94 14.39 9.86
N ASN A 23 -7.10 13.07 9.69
CA ASN A 23 -7.78 12.24 10.67
C ASN A 23 -6.80 11.74 11.74
N ILE A 24 -6.93 12.26 12.97
CA ILE A 24 -6.10 11.89 14.12
C ILE A 24 -6.09 10.38 14.43
N ARG A 25 -7.17 9.65 14.10
CA ARG A 25 -7.26 8.20 14.30
C ARG A 25 -6.50 7.39 13.25
N ILE A 26 -6.17 8.00 12.09
CA ILE A 26 -5.47 7.34 10.99
C ILE A 26 -4.00 7.78 10.94
N ARG A 27 -3.72 9.05 11.26
CA ARG A 27 -2.38 9.66 11.20
C ARG A 27 -1.26 8.78 11.80
N PRO A 28 -1.42 8.10 12.95
CA PRO A 28 -0.37 7.25 13.53
C PRO A 28 0.05 6.06 12.66
N TYR A 29 -0.81 5.64 11.73
CA TYR A 29 -0.61 4.52 10.81
C TYR A 29 0.02 4.95 9.47
N ILE A 30 0.19 6.24 9.22
CA ILE A 30 0.72 6.76 7.95
C ILE A 30 2.25 6.88 8.09
N PRO A 31 3.05 6.20 7.25
CA PRO A 31 4.49 6.39 7.22
C PRO A 31 4.81 7.83 6.82
N GLU A 32 5.91 8.38 7.35
CA GLU A 32 6.32 9.73 6.98
C GLU A 32 6.40 9.85 5.45
N SER A 33 5.62 10.77 4.90
CA SER A 33 5.44 10.93 3.45
C SER A 33 5.55 12.41 3.11
N ARG A 34 6.39 12.72 2.12
CA ARG A 34 6.67 14.09 1.66
C ARG A 34 6.79 14.11 0.15
N ARG A 35 6.52 15.26 -0.47
CA ARG A 35 6.82 15.46 -1.89
C ARG A 35 8.34 15.36 -2.09
N TYR A 36 8.77 14.80 -3.22
CA TYR A 36 10.19 14.63 -3.50
C TYR A 36 10.90 15.98 -3.54
N ASN A 37 12.04 16.04 -2.84
CA ASN A 37 13.04 17.09 -2.92
C ASN A 37 14.36 16.48 -2.41
N ARG A 38 15.51 16.84 -2.99
CA ARG A 38 16.83 16.31 -2.59
C ARG A 38 17.08 16.46 -1.08
N LYS A 39 16.84 17.64 -0.51
CA LYS A 39 17.03 17.95 0.92
C LYS A 39 16.09 17.12 1.80
N VAL A 40 14.83 16.99 1.39
CA VAL A 40 13.84 16.15 2.09
C VAL A 40 14.29 14.69 2.15
N VAL A 41 14.67 14.12 1.00
CA VAL A 41 15.11 12.72 0.92
C VAL A 41 16.39 12.50 1.71
N PHE A 42 17.35 13.41 1.61
CA PHE A 42 18.58 13.37 2.40
C PHE A 42 18.29 13.36 3.90
N ASN A 43 17.43 14.26 4.38
CA ASN A 43 17.04 14.32 5.79
C ASN A 43 16.25 13.08 6.23
N MET A 44 15.42 12.51 5.36
CA MET A 44 14.73 11.24 5.64
C MET A 44 15.72 10.08 5.73
N LEU A 45 16.75 10.02 4.87
CA LEU A 45 17.79 8.97 4.92
C LEU A 45 18.64 9.02 6.19
N ARG A 46 18.76 10.18 6.84
CA ARG A 46 19.43 10.32 8.14
C ARG A 46 18.58 9.78 9.30
N ARG A 47 17.25 9.82 9.19
CA ARG A 47 16.30 9.42 10.25
C ARG A 47 15.77 8.00 10.09
N HIS A 48 15.74 7.50 8.86
CA HIS A 48 15.12 6.22 8.50
C HIS A 48 16.14 5.30 7.85
N ARG A 49 16.04 3.99 8.15
CA ARG A 49 16.93 2.96 7.59
C ARG A 49 16.91 2.88 6.06
N PHE A 50 15.79 3.21 5.46
CA PHE A 50 15.64 3.34 4.02
C PHE A 50 14.44 4.21 3.69
N VAL A 51 14.44 4.77 2.49
CA VAL A 51 13.37 5.63 1.97
C VAL A 51 12.94 5.08 0.62
N PHE A 52 11.63 5.03 0.39
CA PHE A 52 11.09 4.76 -0.93
C PHE A 52 10.76 6.05 -1.65
N LEU A 53 11.24 6.19 -2.88
CA LEU A 53 10.72 7.13 -3.85
C LEU A 53 9.68 6.42 -4.70
N LYS A 54 8.52 7.06 -4.88
CA LYS A 54 7.40 6.50 -5.65
C LYS A 54 6.75 7.59 -6.51
N PRO A 55 6.30 7.28 -7.73
CA PRO A 55 5.43 8.17 -8.48
C PRO A 55 4.12 8.41 -7.71
N ASP A 56 3.70 9.67 -7.64
CA ASP A 56 2.43 10.04 -7.01
C ASP A 56 1.25 9.35 -7.70
N ILE A 57 1.28 9.34 -9.04
CA ILE A 57 0.33 8.61 -9.90
C ILE A 57 1.05 7.42 -10.53
N GLY A 58 0.40 6.26 -10.50
CA GLY A 58 0.93 5.00 -11.01
C GLY A 58 0.68 3.85 -10.05
N GLY A 59 1.06 2.64 -10.45
CA GLY A 59 0.80 1.44 -9.67
C GLY A 59 1.74 0.28 -9.98
N GLY A 60 1.66 -0.74 -9.13
CA GLY A 60 2.36 -2.00 -9.30
C GLY A 60 3.88 -1.96 -9.08
N GLY A 61 4.37 -0.94 -8.38
CA GLY A 61 5.80 -0.78 -8.06
C GLY A 61 6.65 -0.18 -9.19
N ARG A 62 6.06 0.10 -10.36
CA ARG A 62 6.78 0.76 -11.46
C ARG A 62 7.20 2.17 -11.05
N GLY A 63 8.45 2.51 -11.33
CA GLY A 63 9.06 3.79 -10.94
C GLY A 63 9.46 3.88 -9.46
N ALA A 64 9.26 2.81 -8.66
CA ALA A 64 9.70 2.84 -7.27
C ALA A 64 11.23 2.68 -7.17
N VAL A 65 11.84 3.47 -6.29
CA VAL A 65 13.27 3.37 -5.95
C VAL A 65 13.39 3.25 -4.44
N LYS A 66 14.07 2.21 -3.95
CA LYS A 66 14.47 2.13 -2.54
C LYS A 66 15.88 2.69 -2.39
N LEU A 67 16.01 3.66 -1.52
CA LEU A 67 17.27 4.29 -1.15
C LEU A 67 17.65 3.80 0.25
N THR A 68 18.83 3.21 0.37
CA THR A 68 19.39 2.73 1.64
C THR A 68 20.76 3.37 1.84
N PRO A 69 21.04 4.00 3.00
CA PRO A 69 22.38 4.50 3.30
C PRO A 69 23.43 3.38 3.16
N ALA A 70 24.60 3.71 2.62
CA ALA A 70 25.70 2.78 2.40
C ALA A 70 27.05 3.45 2.73
N ARG A 71 28.10 2.65 2.98
CA ARG A 71 29.43 3.17 3.40
C ARG A 71 29.99 4.25 2.47
N ARG A 72 29.79 4.12 1.16
CA ARG A 72 30.27 5.06 0.12
C ARG A 72 29.12 5.75 -0.63
N GLY A 73 28.03 6.10 0.08
CA GLY A 73 26.92 6.87 -0.48
C GLY A 73 25.57 6.22 -0.22
N VAL A 74 24.80 5.95 -1.28
CA VAL A 74 23.43 5.43 -1.19
C VAL A 74 23.26 4.25 -2.15
N MET A 75 22.78 3.13 -1.62
CA MET A 75 22.30 2.03 -2.45
C MET A 75 20.92 2.38 -3.01
N CYS A 76 20.84 2.45 -4.33
CA CYS A 76 19.62 2.65 -5.10
C CYS A 76 19.17 1.31 -5.67
N GLN A 77 17.99 0.83 -5.24
CA GLN A 77 17.37 -0.40 -5.74
C GLN A 77 16.09 -0.07 -6.50
N THR A 78 16.00 -0.55 -7.74
CA THR A 78 14.81 -0.48 -8.60
C THR A 78 14.33 -1.88 -8.96
N LEU A 79 13.29 -1.98 -9.78
CA LEU A 79 12.89 -3.25 -10.37
C LEU A 79 13.92 -3.81 -11.36
N ASN A 80 14.79 -2.97 -11.92
CA ASN A 80 15.76 -3.35 -12.93
C ASN A 80 17.14 -3.68 -12.34
N GLY A 81 17.29 -3.63 -11.01
CA GLY A 81 18.54 -3.94 -10.32
C GLY A 81 18.90 -2.95 -9.22
N ARG A 82 20.10 -3.11 -8.68
CA ARG A 82 20.65 -2.30 -7.59
C ARG A 82 22.01 -1.72 -7.98
N ARG A 83 22.31 -0.52 -7.50
CA ARG A 83 23.63 0.12 -7.62
C ARG A 83 23.92 0.99 -6.41
N VAL A 84 25.20 1.12 -6.06
CA VAL A 84 25.66 2.05 -5.02
C VAL A 84 26.26 3.27 -5.70
N LEU A 85 25.81 4.45 -5.32
CA LEU A 85 26.26 5.72 -5.90
C LEU A 85 26.59 6.72 -4.78
N PRO A 86 27.58 7.60 -4.97
CA PRO A 86 27.72 8.80 -4.14
C PRO A 86 26.42 9.59 -4.11
N VAL A 87 26.10 10.24 -2.98
CA VAL A 87 24.79 10.89 -2.75
C VAL A 87 24.40 11.85 -3.87
N GLN A 88 25.30 12.74 -4.32
CA GLN A 88 24.96 13.68 -5.40
C GLN A 88 24.72 12.96 -6.73
N ARG A 89 25.50 11.92 -7.04
CA ARG A 89 25.32 11.11 -8.26
C ARG A 89 24.00 10.33 -8.21
N ALA A 90 23.62 9.82 -7.04
CA ALA A 90 22.34 9.15 -6.84
C ALA A 90 21.16 10.09 -7.16
N PHE A 91 21.18 11.32 -6.64
CA PHE A 91 20.11 12.29 -6.92
C PHE A 91 20.04 12.68 -8.40
N ARG A 92 21.18 12.96 -9.05
CA ARG A 92 21.20 13.25 -10.49
C ARG A 92 20.62 12.10 -11.31
N TRP A 93 21.06 10.87 -11.03
CA TRP A 93 20.56 9.67 -11.70
C TRP A 93 19.04 9.48 -11.49
N ILE A 94 18.54 9.66 -10.26
CA ILE A 94 17.09 9.57 -9.96
C ILE A 94 16.30 10.62 -10.75
N GLU A 95 16.80 11.86 -10.81
CA GLU A 95 16.09 12.95 -11.46
C GLU A 95 16.02 12.77 -12.98
N GLN A 96 17.12 12.33 -13.58
CA GLN A 96 17.24 12.08 -15.02
C GLN A 96 16.41 10.85 -15.46
N GLU A 97 16.61 9.71 -14.78
CA GLU A 97 16.08 8.42 -15.24
C GLU A 97 14.67 8.11 -14.72
N MET A 98 14.28 8.68 -13.58
CA MET A 98 13.06 8.25 -12.88
C MET A 98 12.01 9.35 -12.76
N ILE A 99 12.44 10.56 -12.40
CA ILE A 99 11.52 11.66 -12.03
C ILE A 99 11.10 12.50 -13.24
N SER A 100 11.85 12.45 -14.36
CA SER A 100 11.60 13.32 -15.51
C SER A 100 10.09 13.36 -15.89
N ARG A 101 9.50 14.55 -15.73
CA ARG A 101 8.09 14.90 -16.01
C ARG A 101 7.01 14.28 -15.09
N ARG A 102 7.35 13.70 -13.94
CA ARG A 102 6.35 13.12 -13.00
C ARG A 102 6.50 13.64 -11.57
N ASN A 103 5.37 13.84 -10.89
CA ASN A 103 5.37 14.10 -9.45
C ASN A 103 5.80 12.84 -8.69
N TYR A 104 6.83 12.95 -7.86
CA TYR A 104 7.29 11.90 -6.96
C TYR A 104 7.08 12.27 -5.51
N MET A 105 6.95 11.24 -4.67
CA MET A 105 6.94 11.34 -3.22
C MET A 105 8.06 10.50 -2.62
N ALA A 106 8.60 10.98 -1.51
CA ALA A 106 9.47 10.24 -0.62
C ALA A 106 8.65 9.70 0.55
N GLN A 107 8.84 8.42 0.88
CA GLN A 107 8.12 7.73 1.93
C GLN A 107 9.07 6.93 2.80
N GLN A 108 8.89 7.00 4.12
CA GLN A 108 9.61 6.19 5.09
C GLN A 108 9.52 4.70 4.76
N GLY A 109 10.66 4.02 4.80
CA GLY A 109 10.74 2.58 4.72
C GLY A 109 10.33 1.90 6.01
N ILE A 110 9.48 0.87 5.92
CA ILE A 110 8.98 0.12 7.07
C ILE A 110 9.66 -1.26 7.13
N ARG A 111 10.19 -1.62 8.30
CA ARG A 111 10.72 -2.97 8.57
C ARG A 111 9.56 -3.91 8.85
N MET A 112 9.07 -4.53 7.79
CA MET A 112 7.90 -5.40 7.82
C MET A 112 8.16 -6.65 8.68
N ALA A 113 7.11 -7.12 9.35
CA ALA A 113 7.04 -8.48 9.85
C ALA A 113 7.12 -9.46 8.66
N GLN A 114 7.64 -10.64 8.94
CA GLN A 114 7.93 -11.65 7.93
C GLN A 114 7.20 -12.94 8.26
N VAL A 115 6.82 -13.65 7.20
CA VAL A 115 6.34 -15.03 7.25
C VAL A 115 7.30 -15.83 6.41
N ASP A 116 7.90 -16.87 6.99
CA ASP A 116 8.86 -17.76 6.33
C ASP A 116 10.02 -16.96 5.66
N GLY A 117 10.55 -15.96 6.38
CA GLY A 117 11.62 -15.07 5.90
C GLY A 117 11.22 -14.04 4.84
N ARG A 118 9.94 -14.02 4.42
CA ARG A 118 9.43 -13.15 3.35
C ARG A 118 8.60 -12.00 3.91
N ASN A 119 8.79 -10.79 3.40
CA ASN A 119 8.00 -9.62 3.80
C ASN A 119 6.52 -9.82 3.44
N VAL A 120 5.64 -9.38 4.35
CA VAL A 120 4.19 -9.54 4.20
C VAL A 120 3.48 -8.19 4.28
N ASP A 121 2.68 -7.89 3.29
CA ASP A 121 1.62 -6.89 3.40
C ASP A 121 0.25 -7.54 3.16
N PHE A 122 -0.78 -6.81 3.54
CA PHE A 122 -2.17 -7.21 3.47
C PHE A 122 -2.92 -6.31 2.49
N ARG A 123 -3.87 -6.91 1.78
CA ARG A 123 -4.90 -6.21 1.02
C ARG A 123 -6.24 -6.40 1.70
N VAL A 124 -6.84 -5.30 2.16
CA VAL A 124 -8.24 -5.24 2.60
C VAL A 124 -9.06 -4.61 1.49
N HIS A 125 -10.04 -5.32 0.97
CA HIS A 125 -10.97 -4.83 -0.05
C HIS A 125 -12.27 -4.40 0.60
N LEU A 126 -12.69 -3.17 0.31
CA LEU A 126 -13.93 -2.60 0.81
C LEU A 126 -14.83 -2.18 -0.35
N GLN A 127 -16.12 -2.42 -0.20
CA GLN A 127 -17.16 -2.01 -1.15
C GLN A 127 -18.29 -1.28 -0.41
N LYS A 128 -19.00 -0.41 -1.11
CA LYS A 128 -20.05 0.45 -0.55
C LYS A 128 -21.45 0.15 -1.13
N PRO A 129 -21.98 -1.08 -1.02
CA PRO A 129 -23.35 -1.34 -1.43
C PRO A 129 -24.34 -0.57 -0.55
N ARG A 130 -25.39 -0.02 -1.15
CA ARG A 130 -26.43 0.77 -0.44
C ARG A 130 -25.84 1.82 0.52
N ASN A 131 -24.76 2.49 0.10
CA ASN A 131 -24.03 3.51 0.87
C ASN A 131 -23.39 3.04 2.20
N ARG A 132 -23.31 1.72 2.46
CA ARG A 132 -22.66 1.16 3.65
C ARG A 132 -21.32 0.50 3.28
N TRP A 133 -20.23 0.93 3.89
CA TRP A 133 -18.91 0.31 3.70
C TRP A 133 -18.84 -1.07 4.36
N LEU A 134 -18.50 -2.09 3.57
CA LEU A 134 -18.28 -3.47 4.00
C LEU A 134 -16.87 -3.89 3.61
N ILE A 135 -16.20 -4.67 4.47
CA ILE A 135 -14.99 -5.41 4.09
C ILE A 135 -15.45 -6.68 3.39
N THR A 136 -15.07 -6.84 2.14
CA THR A 136 -15.54 -7.94 1.27
C THR A 136 -14.41 -8.83 0.76
N GLY A 137 -13.17 -8.47 1.08
CA GLY A 137 -12.02 -9.33 0.87
C GLY A 137 -10.88 -8.98 1.81
N PHE A 138 -10.15 -9.99 2.25
CA PHE A 138 -8.94 -9.82 3.04
C PHE A 138 -7.92 -10.92 2.69
N CYS A 139 -6.73 -10.53 2.25
CA CYS A 139 -5.66 -11.46 1.92
C CYS A 139 -4.29 -10.86 2.20
N ALA A 140 -3.28 -11.71 2.28
CA ALA A 140 -1.88 -11.33 2.42
C ALA A 140 -1.12 -11.58 1.10
N LYS A 141 -0.03 -10.84 0.89
CA LYS A 141 0.90 -11.02 -0.23
C LYS A 141 2.30 -11.23 0.34
N LEU A 142 2.90 -12.39 0.06
CA LEU A 142 4.29 -12.66 0.40
C LEU A 142 5.19 -12.12 -0.72
N ALA A 143 6.10 -11.20 -0.40
CA ALA A 143 7.10 -10.74 -1.37
C ALA A 143 8.04 -11.88 -1.77
N PRO A 144 8.49 -11.98 -3.04
CA PRO A 144 9.63 -12.83 -3.37
C PRO A 144 10.86 -12.46 -2.51
N PRO A 145 11.76 -13.41 -2.23
CA PRO A 145 13.03 -13.12 -1.58
C PRO A 145 13.78 -11.98 -2.28
N GLY A 146 14.34 -11.04 -1.51
CA GLY A 146 15.09 -9.89 -2.05
C GLY A 146 14.27 -8.84 -2.82
N SER A 147 12.96 -9.03 -2.98
CA SER A 147 12.12 -8.14 -3.78
C SER A 147 11.98 -6.74 -3.18
N LEU A 148 12.00 -5.74 -4.06
CA LEU A 148 11.70 -4.34 -3.74
C LEU A 148 10.24 -4.14 -3.29
N VAL A 149 9.32 -4.94 -3.84
CA VAL A 149 7.87 -4.80 -3.65
C VAL A 149 7.20 -6.16 -3.44
N THR A 150 6.10 -6.18 -2.69
CA THR A 150 5.21 -7.33 -2.44
C THR A 150 4.20 -7.59 -3.56
N ASN A 151 4.29 -6.85 -4.68
CA ASN A 151 3.24 -6.86 -5.70
C ASN A 151 3.11 -8.21 -6.41
N ARG A 152 1.88 -8.73 -6.54
CA ARG A 152 1.60 -10.02 -7.18
C ARG A 152 2.10 -10.11 -8.63
N CYS A 153 1.95 -9.05 -9.41
CA CYS A 153 2.46 -9.01 -10.79
C CYS A 153 3.99 -9.14 -10.88
N ARG A 154 4.68 -9.19 -9.73
CA ARG A 154 6.13 -9.33 -9.59
C ARG A 154 6.48 -10.57 -8.75
N GLY A 155 5.68 -11.63 -8.82
CA GLY A 155 5.94 -12.90 -8.14
C GLY A 155 5.46 -12.96 -6.68
N GLY A 156 4.71 -11.96 -6.22
CA GLY A 156 4.10 -12.00 -4.89
C GLY A 156 3.11 -13.16 -4.75
N THR A 157 3.28 -14.00 -3.74
CA THR A 157 2.44 -15.18 -3.52
C THR A 157 1.24 -14.79 -2.65
N PRO A 158 -0.02 -15.01 -3.11
CA PRO A 158 -1.18 -14.77 -2.27
C PRO A 158 -1.22 -15.80 -1.12
N LEU A 159 -1.55 -15.31 0.07
CA LEU A 159 -1.78 -16.14 1.26
C LEU A 159 -3.11 -15.74 1.90
N GLU A 160 -3.84 -16.71 2.44
CA GLU A 160 -5.03 -16.43 3.25
C GLU A 160 -4.66 -15.50 4.41
N ALA A 161 -5.47 -14.46 4.61
CA ALA A 161 -5.14 -13.48 5.64
C ALA A 161 -5.16 -14.08 7.05
N SER A 162 -6.03 -15.06 7.34
CA SER A 162 -6.04 -15.77 8.63
C SER A 162 -4.69 -16.42 8.94
N LYS A 163 -4.14 -17.17 7.98
CA LYS A 163 -2.81 -17.80 8.11
C LYS A 163 -1.70 -16.77 8.33
N ALA A 164 -1.71 -15.68 7.56
CA ALA A 164 -0.74 -14.61 7.70
C ALA A 164 -0.85 -13.86 9.04
N VAL A 165 -2.07 -13.51 9.46
CA VAL A 165 -2.32 -12.84 10.74
C VAL A 165 -1.90 -13.74 11.89
N LYS A 166 -2.26 -15.03 11.90
CA LYS A 166 -1.84 -15.98 12.93
C LYS A 166 -0.31 -15.99 13.09
N ARG A 167 0.41 -16.23 11.99
CA ARG A 167 1.89 -16.28 12.00
C ARG A 167 2.52 -14.97 12.45
N ILE A 168 2.09 -13.84 11.89
CA ILE A 168 2.61 -12.52 12.29
C ILE A 168 2.31 -12.24 13.75
N SER A 169 1.09 -12.53 14.22
CA SER A 169 0.65 -12.27 15.58
C SER A 169 1.52 -12.98 16.62
N HIS A 170 1.94 -14.21 16.34
CA HIS A 170 2.91 -14.94 17.15
C HIS A 170 4.28 -14.23 17.12
N THR A 171 4.80 -13.90 15.93
CA THR A 171 6.12 -13.26 15.77
C THR A 171 6.22 -11.91 16.48
N VAL A 172 5.14 -11.12 16.50
CA VAL A 172 5.14 -9.77 17.09
C VAL A 172 4.57 -9.73 18.52
N GLY A 173 4.27 -10.89 19.13
CA GLY A 173 3.73 -10.95 20.49
C GLY A 173 2.35 -10.30 20.68
N LYS A 174 1.51 -10.29 19.64
CA LYS A 174 0.17 -9.66 19.65
C LYS A 174 -0.91 -10.70 19.49
N LYS A 175 -2.04 -10.57 20.20
CA LYS A 175 -3.18 -11.50 20.03
C LYS A 175 -3.74 -11.42 18.60
N GLU A 176 -3.93 -12.56 17.95
CA GLU A 176 -4.45 -12.66 16.57
C GLU A 176 -5.76 -11.87 16.38
N LYS A 177 -6.73 -12.08 17.29
CA LYS A 177 -8.02 -11.40 17.28
C LYS A 177 -7.88 -9.88 17.38
N THR A 178 -6.95 -9.39 18.18
CA THR A 178 -6.68 -7.96 18.35
C THR A 178 -6.08 -7.38 17.07
N LEU A 179 -5.07 -8.03 16.49
CA LEU A 179 -4.45 -7.56 15.25
C LEU A 179 -5.45 -7.49 14.09
N LYS A 180 -6.26 -8.55 13.92
CA LYS A 180 -7.31 -8.58 12.89
C LYS A 180 -8.36 -7.48 13.09
N LYS A 181 -8.83 -7.29 14.33
CA LYS A 181 -9.79 -6.24 14.67
C LYS A 181 -9.24 -4.85 14.36
N GLU A 182 -7.97 -4.59 14.69
CA GLU A 182 -7.33 -3.31 14.42
C GLU A 182 -7.19 -3.04 12.91
N ILE A 183 -6.71 -4.02 12.13
CA ILE A 183 -6.65 -3.94 10.66
C ILE A 183 -8.03 -3.57 10.08
N TYR A 184 -9.09 -4.20 10.57
CA TYR A 184 -10.46 -3.97 10.10
C TYR A 184 -10.97 -2.58 10.51
N ALA A 185 -10.71 -2.16 11.75
CA ALA A 185 -11.11 -0.86 12.27
C ALA A 185 -10.44 0.27 11.47
N VAL A 186 -9.11 0.21 11.30
CA VAL A 186 -8.34 1.18 10.53
C VAL A 186 -8.82 1.22 9.08
N SER A 187 -9.04 0.06 8.44
CA SER A 187 -9.52 0.01 7.05
C SER A 187 -10.91 0.63 6.86
N LYS A 188 -11.83 0.43 7.80
CA LYS A 188 -13.15 1.06 7.78
C LYS A 188 -13.06 2.57 8.01
N GLU A 189 -12.19 3.01 8.91
CA GLU A 189 -11.99 4.43 9.20
C GLU A 189 -11.37 5.18 8.00
N ILE A 190 -10.41 4.56 7.30
CA ILE A 190 -9.89 5.03 6.01
C ILE A 190 -11.03 5.22 5.00
N ALA A 191 -11.89 4.21 4.85
CA ALA A 191 -12.99 4.27 3.90
C ALA A 191 -13.99 5.40 4.20
N LYS A 192 -14.35 5.57 5.48
CA LYS A 192 -15.20 6.69 5.93
C LYS A 192 -14.53 8.04 5.65
N THR A 193 -13.26 8.17 6.01
CA THR A 193 -12.49 9.43 5.89
C THR A 193 -12.36 9.87 4.44
N LEU A 194 -11.93 8.98 3.55
CA LEU A 194 -11.83 9.29 2.12
C LEU A 194 -13.19 9.57 1.51
N ASN A 195 -14.23 8.84 1.90
CA ASN A 195 -15.58 9.04 1.36
C ASN A 195 -16.21 10.39 1.75
N ARG A 196 -15.82 10.99 2.89
CA ARG A 196 -16.26 12.36 3.24
C ARG A 196 -15.74 13.38 2.24
N ARG A 197 -14.49 13.24 1.80
CA ARG A 197 -13.87 14.15 0.83
C ARG A 197 -14.17 13.81 -0.64
N PHE A 198 -14.32 12.52 -0.93
CA PHE A 198 -14.52 11.94 -2.25
C PHE A 198 -15.81 11.10 -2.23
N THR A 199 -16.95 11.76 -2.33
CA THR A 199 -18.29 11.18 -2.10
C THR A 199 -18.68 10.11 -3.12
N GLY A 200 -18.07 10.14 -4.31
CA GLY A 200 -18.30 9.21 -5.40
C GLY A 200 -17.57 7.87 -5.27
N LEU A 201 -16.80 7.66 -4.19
CA LEU A 201 -16.11 6.39 -3.95
C LEU A 201 -17.10 5.25 -3.66
N LYS A 202 -16.84 4.10 -4.28
CA LYS A 202 -17.65 2.89 -4.20
C LYS A 202 -16.84 1.64 -3.84
N GLU A 203 -15.56 1.60 -4.21
CA GLU A 203 -14.64 0.53 -3.82
C GLU A 203 -13.29 1.09 -3.38
N LEU A 204 -12.64 0.40 -2.45
CA LEU A 204 -11.29 0.69 -1.98
C LEU A 204 -10.49 -0.59 -1.79
N GLY A 205 -9.22 -0.57 -2.19
CA GLY A 205 -8.23 -1.56 -1.78
C GLY A 205 -7.20 -0.90 -0.88
N VAL A 206 -7.23 -1.21 0.41
CA VAL A 206 -6.26 -0.73 1.39
C VAL A 206 -5.09 -1.71 1.43
N ASP A 207 -3.89 -1.23 1.12
CA ASP A 207 -2.65 -1.97 1.31
C ASP A 207 -1.94 -1.48 2.56
N LEU A 208 -1.74 -2.40 3.50
CA LEU A 208 -1.10 -2.13 4.78
C LEU A 208 -0.16 -3.27 5.16
N THR A 209 0.75 -3.02 6.09
CA THR A 209 1.62 -4.04 6.66
C THR A 209 1.61 -3.95 8.18
N VAL A 210 2.25 -4.92 8.81
CA VAL A 210 2.59 -4.91 10.23
C VAL A 210 4.11 -4.90 10.30
N ASP A 211 4.68 -4.00 11.10
CA ASP A 211 6.13 -3.99 11.32
C ASP A 211 6.56 -5.03 12.37
N ARG A 212 7.87 -5.15 12.58
CA ARG A 212 8.44 -6.11 13.55
C ARG A 212 8.02 -5.86 15.00
N ASN A 213 7.46 -4.69 15.32
CA ASN A 213 6.98 -4.33 16.65
C ASN A 213 5.44 -4.44 16.75
N GLY A 214 4.78 -5.01 15.74
CA GLY A 214 3.33 -5.20 15.74
C GLY A 214 2.51 -3.95 15.39
N LYS A 215 3.16 -2.86 14.95
CA LYS A 215 2.49 -1.63 14.53
C LYS A 215 2.04 -1.75 13.07
N ILE A 216 0.80 -1.33 12.80
CA ILE A 216 0.24 -1.30 11.45
C ILE A 216 0.75 -0.06 10.71
N TRP A 217 1.05 -0.20 9.42
CA TRP A 217 1.42 0.89 8.53
C TRP A 217 0.65 0.83 7.22
N ILE A 218 0.06 1.95 6.81
CA ILE A 218 -0.70 2.08 5.56
C ILE A 218 0.28 2.48 4.44
N PHE A 219 0.41 1.64 3.41
CA PHE A 219 1.26 1.94 2.27
C PHE A 219 0.52 2.72 1.20
N GLU A 220 -0.67 2.28 0.85
CA GLU A 220 -1.49 2.92 -0.18
C GLU A 220 -2.96 2.57 -0.02
N VAL A 221 -3.82 3.45 -0.56
CA VAL A 221 -5.25 3.18 -0.72
C VAL A 221 -5.61 3.35 -2.19
N ASN A 222 -6.05 2.26 -2.81
CA ASN A 222 -6.43 2.18 -4.21
C ASN A 222 -7.93 2.43 -4.36
N THR A 223 -8.35 3.47 -5.10
CA THR A 223 -9.77 3.80 -5.36
C THR A 223 -10.35 3.12 -6.59
N SER A 224 -9.53 2.34 -7.30
CA SER A 224 -9.95 1.48 -8.41
C SER A 224 -9.20 0.14 -8.29
N PRO A 225 -9.45 -0.61 -7.20
CA PRO A 225 -8.66 -1.79 -6.87
C PRO A 225 -8.88 -2.95 -7.86
N VAL A 226 -7.77 -3.53 -8.31
CA VAL A 226 -7.78 -4.81 -9.04
C VAL A 226 -8.01 -5.98 -8.07
N ILE A 227 -8.79 -6.97 -8.50
CA ILE A 227 -9.18 -8.12 -7.66
C ILE A 227 -8.49 -9.42 -8.07
N LYS A 228 -7.56 -9.37 -9.04
CA LYS A 228 -6.80 -10.52 -9.52
C LYS A 228 -6.14 -11.27 -8.36
N LEU A 229 -5.71 -10.57 -7.31
CA LEU A 229 -5.13 -11.18 -6.12
C LEU A 229 -6.06 -12.21 -5.45
N PHE A 230 -7.32 -11.84 -5.23
CA PHE A 230 -8.34 -12.73 -4.65
C PHE A 230 -8.67 -13.91 -5.56
N LYS A 231 -8.69 -13.70 -6.90
CA LYS A 231 -8.89 -14.78 -7.88
C LYS A 231 -7.85 -15.90 -7.74
N SER A 232 -6.70 -15.64 -7.12
CA SER A 232 -5.57 -16.58 -7.08
C SER A 232 -5.31 -17.21 -5.72
N LEU A 233 -6.15 -16.90 -4.73
CA LEU A 233 -6.23 -17.71 -3.52
C LEU A 233 -6.86 -19.08 -3.85
N LYS A 234 -6.56 -20.10 -3.04
CA LYS A 234 -7.23 -21.40 -3.15
C LYS A 234 -8.73 -21.24 -2.85
N ASP A 235 -9.04 -20.63 -1.70
CA ASP A 235 -10.39 -20.20 -1.34
C ASP A 235 -10.83 -19.01 -2.23
N LYS A 236 -11.91 -19.21 -2.99
CA LYS A 236 -12.49 -18.20 -3.90
C LYS A 236 -13.61 -17.37 -3.27
N THR A 237 -13.98 -17.64 -2.02
CA THR A 237 -15.14 -17.00 -1.34
C THR A 237 -15.08 -15.48 -1.45
N ALA A 238 -13.94 -14.87 -1.09
CA ALA A 238 -13.76 -13.42 -1.18
C ALA A 238 -13.85 -12.90 -2.63
N TYR A 239 -13.30 -13.63 -3.60
CA TYR A 239 -13.36 -13.24 -5.01
C TYR A 239 -14.79 -13.26 -5.55
N GLN A 240 -15.56 -14.31 -5.22
CA GLN A 240 -16.97 -14.44 -5.58
C GLN A 240 -17.82 -13.36 -4.90
N GLN A 241 -17.62 -13.12 -3.59
CA GLN A 241 -18.31 -12.08 -2.85
C GLN A 241 -18.08 -10.68 -3.44
N ILE A 242 -16.82 -10.35 -3.79
CA ILE A 242 -16.49 -9.06 -4.39
C ILE A 242 -17.23 -8.86 -5.73
N ASN A 243 -17.26 -9.89 -6.58
CA ASN A 243 -17.96 -9.83 -7.86
C ASN A 243 -19.48 -9.76 -7.69
N GLN A 244 -20.04 -10.50 -6.74
CA GLN A 244 -21.48 -10.46 -6.45
C GLN A 244 -21.90 -9.06 -6.00
N ILE A 245 -21.12 -8.42 -5.14
CA ILE A 245 -21.39 -7.05 -4.69
C ILE A 245 -21.18 -6.04 -5.83
N ARG A 246 -20.18 -6.24 -6.72
CA ARG A 246 -20.04 -5.44 -7.96
C ARG A 246 -21.30 -5.51 -8.81
N TYR A 247 -21.81 -6.72 -9.05
CA TYR A 247 -23.04 -6.92 -9.79
C TYR A 247 -24.21 -6.16 -9.14
N GLN A 248 -24.40 -6.29 -7.83
CA GLN A 248 -25.45 -5.57 -7.11
C GLN A 248 -25.31 -4.04 -7.17
N MET A 249 -24.08 -3.52 -7.16
CA MET A 249 -23.80 -2.09 -7.17
C MET A 249 -23.94 -1.46 -8.56
N PHE A 250 -23.71 -2.23 -9.63
CA PHE A 250 -23.53 -1.70 -10.98
C PHE A 250 -24.48 -2.30 -12.04
N ALA A 251 -25.09 -3.46 -11.81
CA ALA A 251 -25.98 -4.11 -12.77
C ALA A 251 -27.48 -3.79 -12.56
N LYS A 252 -27.86 -3.11 -11.47
CA LYS A 252 -29.27 -2.78 -11.14
C LYS A 252 -29.61 -1.29 -11.30
N ARG A 253 -29.15 -0.62 -12.35
CA ARG A 253 -29.60 0.74 -12.71
C ARG A 253 -29.68 0.92 -14.22
#